data_AF-A0A2N6NKE8-F1
#
_entry.id   AF-A0A2N6NKE8-F1
#
_cell.length_a   1.000
_cell.length_b   1.000
_cell.length_c   1.000
_cell.angle_alpha   90.00
_cell.angle_beta   90.00
_cell.angle_gamma   90.00
#
_symmetry.space_group_name_H-M   'P 1'
#
loop_
_entity.id
_entity.type
_entity.pdbx_description
1 polymer ?
#
loop_
_entity_poly.entity_id
_entity_poly.type
_entity_poly.pdbx_seq_one_letter_code
_entity_poly.pdbx_strand_id
1 'polypeptide(L)'
;MGAHEPTRFLAPAFPPRNLRTIILSFIGTCFFFSFYRLSRLPDASYYPHYIYDHIANYFEHGVYNNTLYQNGTEAAVHPHWNFSQPCQGFPSLDGIMPVMKTGATESFDKMPTQLLTSLQCLPDFLLFSDLEQQIGRYHIYNVLDRVEDILSSDRSEFLLYQAQQDCPISQRECTAGMPGGWDLDKYKFLNMMLRTWEMRPGMKWYVFVEADTYVVWSNLVDWLNTRMNATEDVYVGGIAFLNNLPFAHGGTGYAISGVLLERLVAHIKEIPAKEINEMAMRTCCGDALLADVIDKLAVSVLRASPMFNGDKPNTLPFSPRDWCQPLFTLHHMNSEEISAVWQYEQTRTKTDPLQLRDIYQAFVAPNMVPRRPMWNNLAEQRCLAKPEDGRNVIEKHAHKSVEACARVCLAEGLDVDAEAYEKLKTDDERDWYLRQRYRRQTASKPISKERHCFSWRYREGKCCTSDSFKLGYPVGGAKKEPDATSGWFVEGIDRWIKDHGQCPDGTDWVTPTCVGKWCPEEVERRKKQMEQERKNKEEMLKQFGLTLGEPKPSEAKASTDKAGGIFKASEKLG
;
A
#
# COMPACT_ATOMS: atom_id res chain seq x y z
N MET A 1 -17.81 19.96 -94.74
CA MET A 1 -17.98 19.59 -93.31
C MET A 1 -16.68 19.92 -92.60
N GLY A 2 -16.78 20.46 -91.39
CA GLY A 2 -15.85 21.43 -90.79
C GLY A 2 -14.40 20.96 -90.53
N ALA A 3 -13.50 21.94 -90.45
CA ALA A 3 -12.71 22.22 -89.25
C ALA A 3 -11.98 23.57 -89.39
N HIS A 4 -12.11 24.40 -88.37
CA HIS A 4 -11.61 25.77 -88.24
C HIS A 4 -10.08 25.88 -88.18
N GLU A 5 -9.54 26.93 -88.79
CA GLU A 5 -8.21 27.51 -88.46
C GLU A 5 -8.18 28.03 -87.01
N PRO A 6 -7.10 27.78 -86.24
CA PRO A 6 -6.87 28.48 -84.98
C PRO A 6 -6.10 29.78 -85.22
N THR A 7 -6.71 30.87 -84.76
CA THR A 7 -6.16 32.22 -84.65
C THR A 7 -4.94 32.24 -83.70
N ARG A 8 -3.83 32.83 -84.16
CA ARG A 8 -2.68 33.20 -83.32
C ARG A 8 -3.05 34.39 -82.42
N PHE A 9 -3.06 34.17 -81.10
CA PHE A 9 -2.97 35.25 -80.11
C PHE A 9 -1.54 35.35 -79.60
N LEU A 10 -0.93 36.52 -79.79
CA LEU A 10 0.38 36.88 -79.24
C LEU A 10 0.24 37.14 -77.72
N ALA A 11 0.96 36.38 -76.90
CA ALA A 11 1.08 36.67 -75.47
C ALA A 11 2.03 37.87 -75.25
N PRO A 12 1.72 38.81 -74.34
CA PRO A 12 2.62 39.89 -73.99
C PRO A 12 3.82 39.35 -73.21
N ALA A 13 5.02 39.74 -73.63
CA ALA A 13 6.27 39.41 -72.95
C ALA A 13 6.34 40.13 -71.59
N PHE A 14 6.26 39.38 -70.49
CA PHE A 14 6.69 39.88 -69.18
C PHE A 14 8.22 39.84 -69.10
N PRO A 15 8.90 40.92 -68.67
CA PRO A 15 10.36 40.96 -68.62
C PRO A 15 10.90 39.93 -67.60
N PRO A 16 12.06 39.30 -67.87
CA PRO A 16 12.61 38.30 -66.98
C PRO A 16 12.99 38.95 -65.63
N ARG A 17 12.23 38.65 -64.58
CA ARG A 17 12.64 38.99 -63.21
C ARG A 17 13.88 38.16 -62.87
N ASN A 18 15.02 38.83 -62.74
CA ASN A 18 16.29 38.23 -62.34
C ASN A 18 16.08 37.37 -61.08
N LEU A 19 16.58 36.13 -61.08
CA LEU A 19 16.46 35.18 -59.97
C LEU A 19 16.88 35.79 -58.63
N ARG A 20 17.87 36.70 -58.64
CA ARG A 20 18.26 37.48 -57.46
C ARG A 20 17.12 38.28 -56.85
N THR A 21 16.29 38.93 -57.67
CA THR A 21 15.17 39.75 -57.20
C THR A 21 14.06 38.88 -56.61
N ILE A 22 13.84 37.68 -57.16
CA ILE A 22 12.88 36.71 -56.63
C ILE A 22 13.38 36.17 -55.28
N ILE A 23 14.65 35.80 -55.19
CA ILE A 23 15.26 35.31 -53.94
C ILE A 23 15.24 36.40 -52.87
N LEU A 24 15.65 37.63 -53.19
CA LEU A 24 15.66 38.75 -52.25
C LEU A 24 14.24 39.14 -51.80
N SER A 25 13.27 39.10 -52.71
CA SER A 25 11.86 39.33 -52.36
C SER A 25 11.34 38.20 -51.47
N PHE A 26 11.68 36.94 -51.75
CA PHE A 26 11.27 35.80 -50.94
C PHE A 26 11.88 35.85 -49.53
N ILE A 27 13.19 36.07 -49.44
CA ILE A 27 13.91 36.26 -48.17
C ILE A 27 13.33 37.45 -47.40
N GLY A 28 13.13 38.59 -48.07
CA GLY A 28 12.52 39.77 -47.46
C GLY A 28 11.10 39.51 -46.96
N THR A 29 10.30 38.73 -47.68
CA THR A 29 8.94 38.35 -47.27
C THR A 29 8.97 37.38 -46.09
N CYS A 30 9.88 36.39 -46.09
CA CYS A 30 10.06 35.46 -44.96
C CYS A 30 10.50 36.19 -43.70
N PHE A 31 11.46 37.11 -43.79
CA PHE A 31 11.87 37.93 -42.65
C PHE A 31 10.75 38.87 -42.21
N PHE A 32 10.07 39.55 -43.15
CA PHE A 32 8.96 40.44 -42.81
C PHE A 32 7.83 39.71 -42.08
N PHE A 33 7.41 38.53 -42.55
CA PHE A 33 6.41 37.72 -41.85
C PHE A 33 6.89 37.21 -40.50
N SER A 34 8.18 36.85 -40.39
CA SER A 34 8.76 36.40 -39.12
C SER A 34 8.80 37.55 -38.10
N PHE A 35 9.30 38.72 -38.49
CA PHE A 35 9.35 39.91 -37.63
C PHE A 35 7.96 40.49 -37.33
N TYR A 36 7.04 40.45 -38.29
CA TYR A 36 5.65 40.88 -38.08
C TYR A 36 4.94 39.96 -37.09
N ARG A 37 5.12 38.63 -37.19
CA ARG A 37 4.61 37.69 -36.18
C ARG A 37 5.24 37.94 -34.81
N LEU A 38 6.57 38.10 -34.74
CA LEU A 38 7.29 38.43 -33.50
C LEU A 38 6.77 39.74 -32.87
N SER A 39 6.47 40.76 -33.67
CA SER A 39 5.94 42.06 -33.19
C SER A 39 4.48 42.02 -32.70
N ARG A 40 3.75 40.94 -33.02
CA ARG A 40 2.34 40.75 -32.67
C ARG A 40 2.15 39.83 -31.46
N LEU A 41 3.22 39.31 -30.85
CA LEU A 41 3.14 38.40 -29.72
C LEU A 41 3.07 39.19 -28.39
N PRO A 42 2.15 38.82 -27.48
CA PRO A 42 2.01 39.45 -26.19
C PRO A 42 3.03 38.85 -25.22
N ASP A 43 4.03 39.65 -24.85
CA ASP A 43 4.98 39.40 -23.75
C ASP A 43 6.08 38.33 -23.97
N ALA A 44 7.29 38.66 -23.53
CA ALA A 44 8.50 37.82 -23.66
C ALA A 44 8.46 36.58 -22.74
N SER A 45 7.53 36.54 -21.78
CA SER A 45 7.26 35.42 -20.88
C SER A 45 6.69 34.17 -21.58
N TYR A 46 6.18 34.29 -22.81
CA TYR A 46 5.65 33.16 -23.60
C TYR A 46 6.75 32.28 -24.21
N TYR A 47 7.93 32.84 -24.47
CA TYR A 47 9.01 32.14 -25.17
C TYR A 47 9.61 30.94 -24.42
N PRO A 48 9.86 31.02 -23.09
CA PRO A 48 10.31 29.86 -22.32
C PRO A 48 9.33 28.69 -22.42
N HIS A 49 8.02 28.93 -22.28
CA HIS A 49 7.00 27.90 -22.37
C HIS A 49 6.86 27.32 -23.78
N TYR A 50 6.81 28.17 -24.82
CA TYR A 50 6.72 27.69 -26.21
C TYR A 50 7.95 26.90 -26.66
N ILE A 51 9.15 27.34 -26.27
CA ILE A 51 10.39 26.60 -26.58
C ILE A 51 10.42 25.29 -25.77
N TYR A 52 10.06 25.28 -24.49
CA TYR A 52 9.99 24.05 -23.71
C TYR A 52 8.96 23.06 -24.27
N ASP A 53 7.72 23.50 -24.46
CA ASP A 53 6.62 22.63 -24.84
C ASP A 53 6.76 22.05 -26.26
N HIS A 54 7.46 22.74 -27.17
CA HIS A 54 7.46 22.37 -28.60
C HIS A 54 8.85 22.07 -29.17
N ILE A 55 9.93 22.55 -28.54
CA ILE A 55 11.30 22.42 -29.05
C ILE A 55 12.16 21.59 -28.09
N ALA A 56 12.06 21.77 -26.77
CA ALA A 56 12.89 21.04 -25.80
C ALA A 56 12.68 19.53 -25.86
N ASN A 57 11.46 19.04 -26.13
CA ASN A 57 11.19 17.61 -26.33
C ASN A 57 12.04 16.95 -27.44
N TYR A 58 12.55 17.73 -28.41
CA TYR A 58 13.45 17.25 -29.47
C TYR A 58 14.94 17.31 -29.10
N PHE A 59 15.31 18.08 -28.07
CA PHE A 59 16.71 18.34 -27.71
C PHE A 59 17.09 17.86 -26.29
N GLU A 60 16.12 17.65 -25.39
CA GLU A 60 16.30 17.15 -24.03
C GLU A 60 15.72 15.74 -23.92
N HIS A 61 16.50 14.74 -24.34
CA HIS A 61 16.12 13.34 -24.14
C HIS A 61 15.95 13.04 -22.65
N GLY A 62 14.76 12.58 -22.27
CA GLY A 62 14.44 12.13 -20.91
C GLY A 62 13.63 13.12 -20.07
N VAL A 63 13.26 14.30 -20.58
CA VAL A 63 12.30 15.19 -19.87
C VAL A 63 10.91 14.97 -20.44
N TYR A 64 9.94 14.70 -19.55
CA TYR A 64 8.55 14.41 -19.92
C TYR A 64 7.59 15.33 -19.16
N ASN A 65 6.39 15.54 -19.70
CA ASN A 65 5.32 16.19 -18.93
C ASN A 65 4.89 15.26 -17.79
N ASN A 66 4.74 15.83 -16.60
CA ASN A 66 4.32 15.07 -15.44
C ASN A 66 2.81 14.82 -15.51
N THR A 67 2.40 13.55 -15.62
CA THR A 67 0.99 13.17 -15.69
C THR A 67 0.23 13.42 -14.38
N LEU A 68 0.93 13.62 -13.27
CA LEU A 68 0.34 14.02 -11.99
C LEU A 68 0.21 15.53 -11.82
N TYR A 69 0.74 16.37 -12.72
CA TYR A 69 0.60 17.82 -12.65
C TYR A 69 -0.74 18.25 -13.27
N GLN A 70 -1.75 18.40 -12.42
CA GLN A 70 -3.13 18.71 -12.79
C GLN A 70 -3.78 19.62 -11.74
N ASN A 71 -5.01 20.07 -12.00
CA ASN A 71 -5.74 20.92 -11.06
C ASN A 71 -5.90 20.24 -9.69
N GLY A 72 -5.29 20.84 -8.66
CA GLY A 72 -5.30 20.35 -7.27
C GLY A 72 -4.00 19.68 -6.83
N THR A 73 -3.06 19.41 -7.73
CA THR A 73 -1.78 18.76 -7.42
C THR A 73 -0.55 19.60 -7.78
N GLU A 74 -0.72 20.80 -8.33
CA GLU A 74 0.37 21.65 -8.82
C GLU A 74 1.36 22.06 -7.71
N ALA A 75 0.89 22.12 -6.46
CA ALA A 75 1.74 22.40 -5.32
C ALA A 75 2.54 21.16 -4.84
N ALA A 76 2.09 19.96 -5.18
CA ALA A 76 2.64 18.70 -4.69
C ALA A 76 3.73 18.11 -5.60
N VAL A 77 3.68 18.40 -6.91
CA VAL A 77 4.62 17.87 -7.90
C VAL A 77 5.12 18.93 -8.87
N HIS A 78 6.31 18.73 -9.42
CA HIS A 78 6.86 19.54 -10.49
C HIS A 78 6.13 19.27 -11.83
N PRO A 79 5.98 20.28 -12.71
CA PRO A 79 5.26 20.14 -13.99
C PRO A 79 5.93 19.20 -14.99
N HIS A 80 7.24 19.00 -14.85
CA HIS A 80 8.03 18.14 -15.72
C HIS A 80 8.73 17.07 -14.89
N TRP A 81 8.91 15.91 -15.49
CA TRP A 81 9.62 14.78 -14.94
C TRP A 81 10.92 14.56 -15.71
N ASN A 82 12.05 14.80 -15.06
CA ASN A 82 13.36 14.51 -15.61
C ASN A 82 13.75 13.06 -15.30
N PHE A 83 13.72 12.24 -16.33
CA PHE A 83 14.07 10.83 -16.32
C PHE A 83 15.50 10.54 -16.83
N SER A 84 16.34 11.56 -17.02
CA SER A 84 17.72 11.35 -17.47
C SER A 84 18.61 10.73 -16.37
N GLN A 85 18.25 10.91 -15.09
CA GLN A 85 18.93 10.30 -13.93
C GLN A 85 17.92 9.77 -12.90
N PRO A 86 17.17 8.70 -13.23
CA PRO A 86 16.04 8.24 -12.42
C PRO A 86 16.41 7.65 -11.05
N CYS A 87 17.71 7.43 -10.82
CA CYS A 87 18.26 6.91 -9.57
C CYS A 87 19.03 7.96 -8.77
N GLN A 88 19.00 9.23 -9.21
CA GLN A 88 19.59 10.31 -8.45
C GLN A 88 18.89 10.46 -7.10
N GLY A 89 19.67 10.45 -6.01
CA GLY A 89 19.13 10.56 -4.64
C GLY A 89 18.53 9.27 -4.09
N PHE A 90 18.62 8.15 -4.81
CA PHE A 90 18.20 6.85 -4.29
C PHE A 90 19.13 6.44 -3.12
N PRO A 91 18.59 5.89 -2.00
CA PRO A 91 19.41 5.58 -0.82
C PRO A 91 20.44 4.46 -1.09
N SER A 92 21.53 4.44 -0.33
CA SER A 92 22.45 3.29 -0.32
C SER A 92 21.83 2.10 0.42
N LEU A 93 21.85 0.92 -0.21
CA LEU A 93 21.39 -0.34 0.40
C LEU A 93 22.53 -1.17 0.99
N ASP A 94 23.63 -0.54 1.43
CA ASP A 94 24.77 -1.26 1.99
C ASP A 94 24.36 -2.18 3.16
N GLY A 95 24.45 -3.50 2.93
CA GLY A 95 24.07 -4.53 3.90
C GLY A 95 22.56 -4.79 4.00
N ILE A 96 21.74 -4.29 3.07
CA ILE A 96 20.30 -4.56 2.98
C ILE A 96 20.05 -5.39 1.72
N MET A 97 19.34 -6.51 1.86
CA MET A 97 18.99 -7.40 0.75
C MET A 97 17.49 -7.36 0.46
N PRO A 98 17.07 -6.65 -0.60
CA PRO A 98 15.72 -6.74 -1.13
C PRO A 98 15.43 -8.11 -1.73
N VAL A 99 14.29 -8.67 -1.37
CA VAL A 99 13.78 -9.94 -1.90
C VAL A 99 12.34 -9.74 -2.34
N MET A 100 12.07 -9.88 -3.63
CA MET A 100 10.73 -9.73 -4.19
C MET A 100 10.15 -11.07 -4.61
N LYS A 101 8.93 -11.37 -4.14
CA LYS A 101 8.17 -12.58 -4.45
C LYS A 101 7.03 -12.30 -5.43
N THR A 102 6.81 -13.21 -6.36
CA THR A 102 5.63 -13.27 -7.24
C THR A 102 5.10 -14.70 -7.36
N GLY A 103 3.96 -14.88 -8.04
CA GLY A 103 3.58 -16.17 -8.63
C GLY A 103 3.82 -16.17 -10.14
N ALA A 104 3.99 -17.34 -10.74
CA ALA A 104 4.32 -17.41 -12.16
C ALA A 104 3.17 -16.91 -13.05
N THR A 105 1.93 -17.11 -12.61
CA THR A 105 0.71 -16.67 -13.30
C THR A 105 0.56 -15.14 -13.37
N GLU A 106 1.19 -14.40 -12.44
CA GLU A 106 1.11 -12.93 -12.36
C GLU A 106 2.45 -12.24 -12.61
N SER A 107 3.53 -13.01 -12.79
CA SER A 107 4.90 -12.52 -12.98
C SER A 107 4.99 -11.44 -14.07
N PHE A 108 4.44 -11.70 -15.26
CA PHE A 108 4.45 -10.74 -16.38
C PHE A 108 3.44 -9.60 -16.24
N ASP A 109 2.45 -9.72 -15.35
CA ASP A 109 1.47 -8.66 -15.10
C ASP A 109 1.98 -7.65 -14.05
N LYS A 110 2.81 -8.09 -13.10
CA LYS A 110 3.27 -7.31 -11.93
C LYS A 110 4.76 -6.94 -11.96
N MET A 111 5.65 -7.88 -12.29
CA MET A 111 7.11 -7.68 -12.19
C MET A 111 7.67 -6.62 -13.16
N PRO A 112 7.24 -6.54 -14.44
CA PRO A 112 7.82 -5.54 -15.35
C PRO A 112 7.73 -4.12 -14.83
N THR A 113 6.62 -3.75 -14.19
CA THR A 113 6.45 -2.41 -13.61
C THR A 113 7.44 -2.16 -12.47
N GLN A 114 7.62 -3.13 -11.56
CA GLN A 114 8.61 -3.00 -10.49
C GLN A 114 10.02 -2.78 -11.06
N LEU A 115 10.39 -3.54 -12.09
CA LEU A 115 11.69 -3.47 -12.78
C LEU A 115 11.91 -2.16 -13.57
N LEU A 116 10.82 -1.56 -14.07
CA LEU A 116 10.84 -0.29 -14.80
C LEU A 116 10.71 0.94 -13.88
N THR A 117 10.46 0.74 -12.58
CA THR A 117 10.29 1.79 -11.57
C THR A 117 11.42 1.73 -10.54
N SER A 118 11.14 1.59 -9.25
CA SER A 118 12.14 1.76 -8.19
C SER A 118 13.22 0.65 -8.17
N LEU A 119 12.91 -0.57 -8.64
CA LEU A 119 13.92 -1.64 -8.65
C LEU A 119 15.08 -1.38 -9.62
N GLN A 120 14.89 -0.53 -10.64
CA GLN A 120 15.96 -0.20 -11.58
C GLN A 120 17.15 0.49 -10.89
N CYS A 121 16.90 1.09 -9.71
CA CYS A 121 17.88 1.82 -8.92
C CYS A 121 18.55 0.96 -7.84
N LEU A 122 18.10 -0.27 -7.65
CA LEU A 122 18.71 -1.20 -6.70
C LEU A 122 19.95 -1.86 -7.34
N PRO A 123 21.10 -1.87 -6.64
CA PRO A 123 22.32 -2.49 -7.18
C PRO A 123 22.26 -4.02 -7.17
N ASP A 124 21.52 -4.61 -6.22
CA ASP A 124 21.35 -6.05 -6.05
C ASP A 124 19.99 -6.34 -5.40
N PHE A 125 19.33 -7.39 -5.84
CA PHE A 125 18.05 -7.88 -5.32
C PHE A 125 17.78 -9.30 -5.82
N LEU A 126 16.96 -10.04 -5.09
CA LEU A 126 16.52 -11.39 -5.47
C LEU A 126 15.05 -11.38 -5.91
N LEU A 127 14.75 -12.11 -6.98
CA LEU A 127 13.40 -12.32 -7.49
C LEU A 127 13.02 -13.79 -7.37
N PHE A 128 11.92 -14.09 -6.70
CA PHE A 128 11.44 -15.45 -6.48
C PHE A 128 10.02 -15.67 -6.99
N SER A 129 9.78 -16.86 -7.54
CA SER A 129 8.47 -17.31 -8.02
C SER A 129 8.27 -18.80 -7.74
N ASP A 130 7.07 -19.31 -8.05
CA ASP A 130 6.79 -20.75 -8.13
C ASP A 130 7.26 -21.37 -9.45
N LEU A 131 7.82 -20.62 -10.40
CA LEU A 131 8.35 -21.16 -11.66
C LEU A 131 9.65 -20.45 -12.02
N GLU A 132 10.54 -21.18 -12.68
CA GLU A 132 11.80 -20.63 -13.19
C GLU A 132 11.49 -19.76 -14.41
N GLN A 133 11.78 -18.46 -14.34
CA GLN A 133 11.36 -17.51 -15.37
C GLN A 133 12.42 -16.45 -15.64
N GLN A 134 12.34 -15.85 -16.84
CA GLN A 134 13.25 -14.80 -17.28
C GLN A 134 12.46 -13.61 -17.82
N ILE A 135 12.71 -12.40 -17.29
CA ILE A 135 12.17 -11.13 -17.80
C ILE A 135 13.33 -10.23 -18.18
N GLY A 136 13.64 -10.13 -19.48
CA GLY A 136 14.80 -9.38 -19.96
C GLY A 136 16.09 -9.90 -19.33
N ARG A 137 16.86 -9.01 -18.67
CA ARG A 137 18.09 -9.39 -17.94
C ARG A 137 17.85 -9.98 -16.55
N TYR A 138 16.61 -9.97 -16.07
CA TYR A 138 16.27 -10.33 -14.71
C TYR A 138 15.76 -11.77 -14.62
N HIS A 139 16.43 -12.56 -13.79
CA HIS A 139 16.11 -13.95 -13.55
C HIS A 139 15.21 -14.08 -12.33
N ILE A 140 14.15 -14.88 -12.43
CA ILE A 140 13.16 -15.09 -11.38
C ILE A 140 13.25 -16.56 -10.98
N TYR A 141 13.90 -16.82 -9.85
CA TYR A 141 14.26 -18.15 -9.41
C TYR A 141 13.03 -18.91 -8.92
N ASN A 142 12.91 -20.18 -9.34
CA ASN A 142 11.93 -21.09 -8.74
C ASN A 142 12.36 -21.44 -7.31
N VAL A 143 11.53 -21.11 -6.30
CA VAL A 143 11.80 -21.55 -4.91
C VAL A 143 11.21 -22.92 -4.57
N LEU A 144 10.42 -23.50 -5.48
CA LEU A 144 9.76 -24.80 -5.31
C LEU A 144 10.48 -25.94 -6.06
N ASP A 145 11.60 -25.65 -6.72
CA ASP A 145 12.39 -26.63 -7.50
C ASP A 145 13.00 -27.76 -6.66
N ARG A 146 13.18 -27.53 -5.36
CA ARG A 146 13.75 -28.48 -4.38
C ARG A 146 12.72 -29.07 -3.43
N VAL A 147 11.43 -28.83 -3.65
CA VAL A 147 10.40 -29.33 -2.76
C VAL A 147 9.92 -30.69 -3.25
N GLU A 148 10.47 -31.74 -2.64
CA GLU A 148 10.16 -33.14 -2.94
C GLU A 148 8.69 -33.47 -2.64
N ASP A 149 8.14 -34.46 -3.34
CA ASP A 149 6.83 -35.09 -3.11
C ASP A 149 5.57 -34.22 -3.27
N ILE A 150 5.71 -32.94 -3.64
CA ILE A 150 4.60 -32.01 -3.86
C ILE A 150 3.71 -32.40 -5.06
N LEU A 151 4.30 -32.93 -6.14
CA LEU A 151 3.62 -33.18 -7.41
C LEU A 151 2.77 -34.46 -7.45
N SER A 152 2.86 -35.33 -6.44
CA SER A 152 2.12 -36.60 -6.41
C SER A 152 0.68 -36.48 -5.91
N SER A 153 0.22 -35.28 -5.56
CA SER A 153 -1.11 -35.04 -4.99
C SER A 153 -2.07 -34.42 -6.00
N ASP A 154 -3.34 -34.82 -5.91
CA ASP A 154 -4.47 -34.37 -6.73
C ASP A 154 -5.07 -33.03 -6.29
N ARG A 155 -4.37 -32.28 -5.42
CA ARG A 155 -4.81 -30.98 -4.91
C ARG A 155 -4.64 -29.88 -5.95
N SER A 156 -5.51 -28.88 -5.90
CA SER A 156 -5.55 -27.77 -6.86
C SER A 156 -4.24 -27.03 -7.02
N GLU A 157 -3.53 -26.74 -5.93
CA GLU A 157 -2.25 -26.02 -5.93
C GLU A 157 -1.16 -26.77 -6.69
N PHE A 158 -1.17 -28.10 -6.62
CA PHE A 158 -0.18 -28.94 -7.26
C PHE A 158 -0.55 -29.29 -8.70
N LEU A 159 -1.85 -29.39 -9.00
CA LEU A 159 -2.33 -29.41 -10.37
C LEU A 159 -2.00 -28.10 -11.10
N LEU A 160 -2.14 -26.95 -10.42
CA LEU A 160 -1.68 -25.67 -10.94
C LEU A 160 -0.18 -25.68 -11.17
N TYR A 161 0.62 -26.09 -10.18
CA TYR A 161 2.07 -26.13 -10.31
C TYR A 161 2.52 -27.03 -11.46
N GLN A 162 1.93 -28.23 -11.60
CA GLN A 162 2.19 -29.12 -12.73
C GLN A 162 1.81 -28.47 -14.06
N ALA A 163 0.64 -27.82 -14.15
CA ALA A 163 0.23 -27.12 -15.37
C ALA A 163 1.15 -25.94 -15.71
N GLN A 164 1.71 -25.25 -14.71
CA GLN A 164 2.71 -24.20 -14.91
C GLN A 164 4.00 -24.76 -15.52
N GLN A 165 4.50 -25.90 -15.02
CA GLN A 165 5.70 -26.58 -15.51
C GLN A 165 5.51 -27.13 -16.93
N ASP A 166 4.35 -27.72 -17.21
CA ASP A 166 4.04 -28.35 -18.50
C ASP A 166 3.63 -27.34 -19.59
N CYS A 167 3.41 -26.07 -19.23
CA CYS A 167 2.91 -25.05 -20.14
C CYS A 167 3.93 -24.73 -21.26
N PRO A 168 3.63 -25.03 -22.54
CA PRO A 168 4.55 -24.77 -23.64
C PRO A 168 4.43 -23.34 -24.20
N ILE A 169 3.51 -22.54 -23.68
CA ILE A 169 3.17 -21.19 -24.14
C ILE A 169 3.11 -20.22 -22.94
N SER A 170 2.33 -19.14 -23.00
CA SER A 170 2.22 -18.21 -21.88
C SER A 170 1.46 -18.83 -20.70
N GLN A 171 1.95 -18.57 -19.48
CA GLN A 171 1.31 -19.02 -18.24
C GLN A 171 -0.16 -18.58 -18.17
N ARG A 172 -0.45 -17.34 -18.58
CA ARG A 172 -1.80 -16.77 -18.61
C ARG A 172 -2.77 -17.58 -19.47
N GLU A 173 -2.30 -18.23 -20.54
CA GLU A 173 -3.14 -19.08 -21.39
C GLU A 173 -3.33 -20.48 -20.79
N CYS A 174 -2.25 -21.10 -20.27
CA CYS A 174 -2.32 -22.45 -19.73
C CYS A 174 -3.06 -22.56 -18.40
N THR A 175 -2.93 -21.54 -17.54
CA THR A 175 -3.44 -21.59 -16.16
C THR A 175 -4.68 -20.73 -15.95
N ALA A 176 -5.31 -20.27 -17.04
CA ALA A 176 -6.48 -19.40 -16.98
C ALA A 176 -7.61 -20.04 -16.16
N GLY A 177 -8.02 -19.39 -15.07
CA GLY A 177 -9.11 -19.87 -14.21
C GLY A 177 -8.78 -21.08 -13.35
N MET A 178 -7.52 -21.57 -13.35
CA MET A 178 -7.10 -22.62 -12.43
C MET A 178 -7.02 -22.06 -11.00
N PRO A 179 -7.62 -22.75 -10.01
CA PRO A 179 -7.50 -22.38 -8.61
C PRO A 179 -6.14 -22.81 -8.03
N GLY A 180 -5.88 -22.48 -6.77
CA GLY A 180 -4.73 -23.01 -6.02
C GLY A 180 -3.49 -22.13 -6.01
N GLY A 181 -3.48 -20.97 -6.68
CA GLY A 181 -2.34 -20.05 -6.64
C GLY A 181 -2.00 -19.57 -5.23
N TRP A 182 -3.02 -19.20 -4.44
CA TRP A 182 -2.85 -18.82 -3.03
C TRP A 182 -2.35 -19.99 -2.16
N ASP A 183 -2.85 -21.19 -2.42
CA ASP A 183 -2.45 -22.39 -1.68
C ASP A 183 -1.02 -22.82 -2.03
N LEU A 184 -0.59 -22.67 -3.28
CA LEU A 184 0.78 -22.93 -3.73
C LEU A 184 1.77 -21.93 -3.11
N ASP A 185 1.34 -20.68 -2.91
CA ASP A 185 2.18 -19.62 -2.35
C ASP A 185 2.70 -19.94 -0.94
N LYS A 186 1.96 -20.77 -0.17
CA LYS A 186 2.33 -21.22 1.18
C LYS A 186 3.73 -21.86 1.22
N TYR A 187 4.08 -22.63 0.20
CA TYR A 187 5.33 -23.38 0.13
C TYR A 187 6.55 -22.50 -0.17
N LYS A 188 6.33 -21.26 -0.65
CA LYS A 188 7.43 -20.38 -1.03
C LYS A 188 8.16 -19.78 0.16
N PHE A 189 7.47 -19.48 1.27
CA PHE A 189 8.02 -18.63 2.33
C PHE A 189 9.27 -19.21 3.00
N LEU A 190 9.20 -20.44 3.51
CA LEU A 190 10.36 -21.06 4.17
C LEU A 190 11.49 -21.37 3.16
N ASN A 191 11.13 -21.85 1.96
CA ASN A 191 12.12 -22.11 0.90
C ASN A 191 12.81 -20.82 0.45
N MET A 192 12.09 -19.71 0.34
CA MET A 192 12.65 -18.40 0.03
C MET A 192 13.65 -17.94 1.10
N MET A 193 13.42 -18.22 2.39
CA MET A 193 14.42 -17.93 3.44
C MET A 193 15.72 -18.69 3.19
N LEU A 194 15.61 -20.00 2.90
CA LEU A 194 16.77 -20.86 2.60
C LEU A 194 17.55 -20.36 1.39
N ARG A 195 16.85 -20.08 0.28
CA ARG A 195 17.45 -19.63 -0.99
C ARG A 195 18.07 -18.25 -0.86
N THR A 196 17.40 -17.33 -0.17
CA THR A 196 17.91 -15.98 0.10
C THR A 196 19.25 -16.05 0.84
N TRP A 197 19.32 -16.84 1.92
CA TRP A 197 20.55 -16.99 2.69
C TRP A 197 21.66 -17.70 1.93
N GLU A 198 21.34 -18.73 1.14
CA GLU A 198 22.30 -19.43 0.28
C GLU A 198 22.96 -18.47 -0.73
N MET A 199 22.16 -17.59 -1.34
CA MET A 199 22.62 -16.71 -2.40
C MET A 199 23.30 -15.44 -1.90
N ARG A 200 22.85 -14.91 -0.75
CA ARG A 200 23.30 -13.63 -0.18
C ARG A 200 23.41 -13.73 1.35
N PRO A 201 24.33 -14.53 1.90
CA PRO A 201 24.52 -14.62 3.35
C PRO A 201 25.17 -13.35 3.92
N GLY A 202 25.03 -13.13 5.23
CA GLY A 202 25.79 -12.10 5.95
C GLY A 202 25.33 -10.66 5.76
N MET A 203 24.12 -10.43 5.25
CA MET A 203 23.54 -9.09 5.15
C MET A 203 22.99 -8.65 6.52
N LYS A 204 22.99 -7.34 6.81
CA LYS A 204 22.43 -6.79 8.05
C LYS A 204 20.91 -6.95 8.09
N TRP A 205 20.25 -6.70 6.96
CA TRP A 205 18.80 -6.75 6.83
C TRP A 205 18.41 -7.52 5.58
N TYR A 206 17.32 -8.28 5.68
CA TYR A 206 16.63 -8.90 4.56
C TYR A 206 15.21 -8.36 4.51
N VAL A 207 14.83 -7.73 3.41
CA VAL A 207 13.53 -7.06 3.23
C VAL A 207 12.73 -7.82 2.20
N PHE A 208 11.64 -8.45 2.62
CA PHE A 208 10.79 -9.29 1.78
C PHE A 208 9.53 -8.54 1.39
N VAL A 209 9.21 -8.53 0.10
CA VAL A 209 8.13 -7.74 -0.50
C VAL A 209 7.46 -8.54 -1.61
N GLU A 210 6.16 -8.31 -1.86
CA GLU A 210 5.43 -8.91 -2.98
C GLU A 210 5.40 -8.00 -4.22
N ALA A 211 5.18 -8.58 -5.40
CA ALA A 211 5.23 -7.86 -6.67
C ALA A 211 4.14 -6.77 -6.82
N ASP A 212 3.04 -6.83 -6.06
CA ASP A 212 1.98 -5.81 -5.99
C ASP A 212 2.11 -4.88 -4.78
N THR A 213 3.34 -4.74 -4.25
CA THR A 213 3.68 -3.80 -3.17
C THR A 213 4.67 -2.75 -3.66
N TYR A 214 4.30 -1.48 -3.55
CA TYR A 214 5.24 -0.36 -3.76
C TYR A 214 6.08 -0.18 -2.50
N VAL A 215 7.38 0.13 -2.65
CA VAL A 215 8.29 0.41 -1.53
C VAL A 215 8.86 1.82 -1.66
N VAL A 216 8.68 2.62 -0.61
CA VAL A 216 9.36 3.91 -0.44
C VAL A 216 10.74 3.65 0.17
N TRP A 217 11.71 3.31 -0.68
CA TRP A 217 13.04 2.87 -0.25
C TRP A 217 13.76 3.90 0.61
N SER A 218 13.63 5.19 0.26
CA SER A 218 14.22 6.31 0.99
C SER A 218 13.84 6.28 2.49
N ASN A 219 12.56 6.13 2.78
CA ASN A 219 12.04 6.04 4.15
C ASN A 219 12.48 4.75 4.86
N LEU A 220 12.32 3.59 4.20
CA LEU A 220 12.59 2.30 4.83
C LEU A 220 14.07 2.13 5.18
N VAL A 221 14.97 2.52 4.27
CA VAL A 221 16.41 2.42 4.47
C VAL A 221 16.89 3.35 5.58
N ASP A 222 16.42 4.60 5.61
CA ASP A 222 16.75 5.53 6.69
C ASP A 222 16.34 4.97 8.06
N TRP A 223 15.13 4.41 8.14
CA TRP A 223 14.62 3.82 9.37
C TRP A 223 15.40 2.58 9.83
N LEU A 224 15.66 1.62 8.93
CA LEU A 224 16.44 0.43 9.25
C LEU A 224 17.87 0.75 9.71
N ASN A 225 18.46 1.82 9.18
CA ASN A 225 19.82 2.24 9.52
C ASN A 225 19.91 3.08 10.80
N THR A 226 18.88 3.87 11.12
CA THR A 226 18.97 4.87 12.21
C THR A 226 18.10 4.54 13.43
N ARG A 227 17.09 3.69 13.28
CA ARG A 227 16.10 3.40 14.34
C ARG A 227 16.08 1.94 14.78
N MET A 228 16.71 1.04 14.01
CA MET A 228 16.68 -0.40 14.27
C MET A 228 18.09 -0.94 14.51
N ASN A 229 18.18 -2.00 15.31
CA ASN A 229 19.44 -2.67 15.61
C ASN A 229 19.50 -4.04 14.90
N ALA A 230 20.32 -4.13 13.85
CA ALA A 230 20.50 -5.36 13.07
C ALA A 230 21.23 -6.49 13.81
N THR A 231 21.83 -6.20 14.97
CA THR A 231 22.52 -7.22 15.79
C THR A 231 21.57 -7.97 16.74
N GLU A 232 20.30 -7.56 16.81
CA GLU A 232 19.25 -8.20 17.61
C GLU A 232 18.36 -9.08 16.73
N ASP A 233 17.63 -10.01 17.34
CA ASP A 233 16.68 -10.85 16.62
C ASP A 233 15.42 -10.07 16.22
N VAL A 234 15.51 -9.33 15.13
CA VAL A 234 14.41 -8.47 14.67
C VAL A 234 13.63 -9.16 13.56
N TYR A 235 12.33 -9.34 13.79
CA TYR A 235 11.31 -9.67 12.80
C TYR A 235 10.23 -8.59 12.86
N VAL A 236 10.07 -7.78 11.80
CA VAL A 236 9.22 -6.58 11.83
C VAL A 236 8.41 -6.39 10.55
N GLY A 237 7.16 -5.93 10.66
CA GLY A 237 6.31 -5.62 9.52
C GLY A 237 4.91 -5.13 9.91
N GLY A 238 3.97 -5.20 8.97
CA GLY A 238 2.54 -4.99 9.23
C GLY A 238 1.92 -6.24 9.86
N ILE A 239 1.12 -6.09 10.92
CA ILE A 239 0.64 -7.25 11.71
C ILE A 239 -0.68 -7.81 11.19
N ALA A 240 -0.72 -9.14 11.06
CA ALA A 240 -1.93 -9.94 10.96
C ALA A 240 -1.94 -11.04 12.04
N PHE A 241 -3.08 -11.74 12.18
CA PHE A 241 -3.28 -12.78 13.20
C PHE A 241 -3.90 -14.04 12.61
N LEU A 242 -3.40 -15.20 13.03
CA LEU A 242 -3.98 -16.51 12.76
C LEU A 242 -4.05 -17.31 14.06
N ASN A 243 -5.25 -17.62 14.56
CA ASN A 243 -5.43 -18.40 15.80
C ASN A 243 -4.60 -17.88 16.99
N ASN A 244 -4.54 -16.55 17.19
CA ASN A 244 -3.72 -15.83 18.18
C ASN A 244 -2.20 -15.80 17.93
N LEU A 245 -1.69 -16.38 16.84
CA LEU A 245 -0.32 -16.16 16.40
C LEU A 245 -0.24 -14.81 15.66
N PRO A 246 0.47 -13.80 16.19
CA PRO A 246 0.78 -12.60 15.43
C PRO A 246 1.90 -12.87 14.44
N PHE A 247 1.78 -12.33 13.22
CA PHE A 247 2.79 -12.46 12.19
C PHE A 247 2.89 -11.19 11.34
N ALA A 248 4.04 -10.98 10.70
CA ALA A 248 4.18 -9.94 9.71
C ALA A 248 3.55 -10.40 8.40
N HIS A 249 2.53 -9.69 7.94
CA HIS A 249 1.75 -10.02 6.74
C HIS A 249 2.62 -9.87 5.49
N GLY A 250 2.68 -10.94 4.68
CA GLY A 250 3.56 -11.03 3.51
C GLY A 250 3.38 -9.88 2.53
N GLY A 251 2.13 -9.55 2.19
CA GLY A 251 1.81 -8.47 1.26
C GLY A 251 2.20 -7.08 1.75
N THR A 252 2.18 -6.83 3.06
CA THR A 252 2.61 -5.51 3.59
C THR A 252 4.12 -5.31 3.51
N GLY A 253 4.86 -6.38 3.24
CA GLY A 253 6.31 -6.43 3.38
C GLY A 253 6.75 -6.58 4.84
N TYR A 254 7.95 -7.15 5.00
CA TYR A 254 8.57 -7.33 6.32
C TYR A 254 10.09 -7.34 6.21
N ALA A 255 10.75 -7.04 7.33
CA ALA A 255 12.20 -7.11 7.46
C ALA A 255 12.62 -8.12 8.54
N ILE A 256 13.69 -8.86 8.26
CA ILE A 256 14.35 -9.79 9.17
C ILE A 256 15.81 -9.36 9.31
N SER A 257 16.30 -9.21 10.54
CA SER A 257 17.74 -8.99 10.80
C SER A 257 18.56 -10.19 10.34
N GLY A 258 19.77 -9.96 9.85
CA GLY A 258 20.63 -11.05 9.36
C GLY A 258 20.94 -12.11 10.41
N VAL A 259 21.13 -11.71 11.67
CA VAL A 259 21.38 -12.64 12.79
C VAL A 259 20.19 -13.58 13.02
N LEU A 260 18.96 -13.08 12.90
CA LEU A 260 17.76 -13.89 13.00
C LEU A 260 17.60 -14.79 11.77
N LEU A 261 17.85 -14.28 10.56
CA LEU A 261 17.69 -15.09 9.35
C LEU A 261 18.68 -16.27 9.34
N GLU A 262 19.93 -16.06 9.79
CA GLU A 262 20.92 -17.12 9.94
C GLU A 262 20.41 -18.25 10.86
N ARG A 263 19.92 -17.88 12.04
CA ARG A 263 19.36 -18.82 13.02
C ARG A 263 18.11 -19.52 12.50
N LEU A 264 17.24 -18.77 11.82
CA LEU A 264 16.04 -19.31 11.18
C LEU A 264 16.39 -20.36 10.13
N VAL A 265 17.34 -20.06 9.26
CA VAL A 265 17.80 -21.00 8.23
C VAL A 265 18.47 -22.23 8.84
N ALA A 266 19.26 -22.07 9.89
CA ALA A 266 19.84 -23.19 10.63
C ALA A 266 18.73 -24.10 11.20
N HIS A 267 17.71 -23.52 11.83
CA HIS A 267 16.58 -24.26 12.38
C HIS A 267 15.72 -24.94 11.30
N ILE A 268 15.41 -24.25 10.20
CA ILE A 268 14.64 -24.85 9.08
C ILE A 268 15.36 -26.08 8.53
N LYS A 269 16.69 -26.07 8.44
CA LYS A 269 17.49 -27.21 7.95
C LYS A 269 17.45 -28.44 8.88
N GLU A 270 17.08 -28.27 10.15
CA GLU A 270 16.90 -29.37 11.09
C GLU A 270 15.52 -30.03 10.95
N ILE A 271 14.56 -29.36 10.31
CA ILE A 271 13.21 -29.87 10.08
C ILE A 271 13.23 -30.74 8.81
N PRO A 272 12.78 -32.01 8.88
CA PRO A 272 12.65 -32.84 7.69
C PRO A 272 11.77 -32.18 6.62
N ALA A 273 12.17 -32.26 5.34
CA ALA A 273 11.44 -31.63 4.24
C ALA A 273 9.95 -32.03 4.18
N LYS A 274 9.66 -33.31 4.46
CA LYS A 274 8.28 -33.82 4.56
C LYS A 274 7.47 -33.11 5.66
N GLU A 275 8.07 -32.82 6.80
CA GLU A 275 7.40 -32.11 7.89
C GLU A 275 7.13 -30.64 7.51
N ILE A 276 8.06 -29.99 6.80
CA ILE A 276 7.83 -28.64 6.24
C ILE A 276 6.61 -28.63 5.33
N ASN A 277 6.50 -29.60 4.42
CA ASN A 277 5.35 -29.73 3.52
C ASN A 277 4.05 -29.98 4.30
N GLU A 278 4.08 -30.83 5.33
CA GLU A 278 2.92 -31.07 6.19
C GLU A 278 2.48 -29.82 6.98
N MET A 279 3.43 -29.02 7.47
CA MET A 279 3.11 -27.75 8.13
C MET A 279 2.46 -26.76 7.15
N ALA A 280 2.99 -26.64 5.93
CA ALA A 280 2.40 -25.80 4.89
C ALA A 280 0.98 -26.24 4.53
N MET A 281 0.73 -27.55 4.39
CA MET A 281 -0.60 -28.09 4.12
C MET A 281 -1.65 -27.78 5.20
N ARG A 282 -1.23 -27.66 6.46
CA ARG A 282 -2.13 -27.42 7.61
C ARG A 282 -2.31 -25.94 7.95
N THR A 283 -1.52 -25.06 7.37
CA THR A 283 -1.55 -23.61 7.65
C THR A 283 -2.31 -22.87 6.55
N CYS A 284 -3.04 -21.80 6.92
CA CYS A 284 -3.82 -21.03 5.94
C CYS A 284 -2.95 -20.30 4.92
N CYS A 285 -1.72 -19.96 5.30
CA CYS A 285 -0.97 -18.85 4.73
C CYS A 285 0.54 -19.08 4.99
N GLY A 286 1.40 -18.73 4.03
CA GLY A 286 2.84 -18.97 4.14
C GLY A 286 3.58 -18.02 5.10
N ASP A 287 3.09 -16.80 5.27
CA ASP A 287 3.59 -15.83 6.24
C ASP A 287 3.29 -16.24 7.70
N ALA A 288 2.10 -16.78 7.96
CA ALA A 288 1.77 -17.39 9.24
C ALA A 288 2.65 -18.62 9.53
N LEU A 289 2.96 -19.45 8.51
CA LEU A 289 3.89 -20.57 8.64
C LEU A 289 5.30 -20.08 8.99
N LEU A 290 5.79 -19.05 8.31
CA LEU A 290 7.08 -18.43 8.63
C LEU A 290 7.13 -17.96 10.09
N ALA A 291 6.07 -17.30 10.56
CA ALA A 291 5.98 -16.85 11.94
C ALA A 291 5.89 -18.00 12.95
N ASP A 292 5.22 -19.12 12.63
CA ASP A 292 5.21 -20.31 13.50
C ASP A 292 6.62 -20.88 13.69
N VAL A 293 7.44 -20.89 12.63
CA VAL A 293 8.83 -21.35 12.72
C VAL A 293 9.70 -20.35 13.47
N ILE A 294 9.51 -19.04 13.27
CA ILE A 294 10.20 -17.99 14.05
C ILE A 294 9.82 -18.06 15.54
N ASP A 295 8.56 -18.38 15.85
CA ASP A 295 8.06 -18.51 17.21
C ASP A 295 8.80 -19.62 17.99
N LYS A 296 9.23 -20.70 17.31
CA LYS A 296 10.06 -21.77 17.89
C LYS A 296 11.47 -21.29 18.28
N LEU A 297 11.91 -20.15 17.75
CA LEU A 297 13.16 -19.48 18.13
C LEU A 297 13.00 -18.48 19.28
N ALA A 298 11.82 -18.44 19.90
CA ALA A 298 11.45 -17.51 20.97
C ALA A 298 11.50 -16.03 20.55
N VAL A 299 11.18 -15.74 19.30
CA VAL A 299 11.12 -14.37 18.75
C VAL A 299 9.67 -13.99 18.48
N SER A 300 9.27 -12.79 18.92
CA SER A 300 7.96 -12.21 18.61
C SER A 300 8.11 -11.12 17.55
N VAL A 301 7.07 -10.98 16.73
CA VAL A 301 7.04 -9.97 15.67
C VAL A 301 6.92 -8.56 16.27
N LEU A 302 7.63 -7.61 15.66
CA LEU A 302 7.48 -6.20 15.93
C LEU A 302 6.47 -5.59 14.95
N ARG A 303 5.52 -4.84 15.48
CA ARG A 303 4.54 -4.09 14.70
C ARG A 303 5.08 -2.70 14.38
N ALA A 304 5.20 -2.38 13.10
CA ALA A 304 5.57 -1.06 12.61
C ALA A 304 4.48 -0.45 11.70
N SER A 305 3.22 -0.77 11.97
CA SER A 305 2.05 -0.19 11.29
C SER A 305 1.83 1.28 11.72
N PRO A 306 1.38 2.16 10.81
CA PRO A 306 1.02 1.93 9.41
C PRO A 306 2.19 2.14 8.43
N MET A 307 3.44 2.30 8.89
CA MET A 307 4.59 2.47 7.98
C MET A 307 4.69 1.27 7.02
N PHE A 308 4.62 0.05 7.55
CA PHE A 308 4.27 -1.13 6.74
C PHE A 308 2.74 -1.19 6.58
N ASN A 309 2.26 -0.93 5.36
CA ASN A 309 0.85 -0.74 5.07
C ASN A 309 0.31 -1.79 4.09
N GLY A 310 -0.89 -2.28 4.38
CA GLY A 310 -1.63 -3.20 3.52
C GLY A 310 -2.57 -2.51 2.53
N ASP A 311 -2.79 -1.21 2.69
CA ASP A 311 -3.67 -0.42 1.84
C ASP A 311 -2.93 0.24 0.68
N LYS A 312 -3.68 0.53 -0.38
CA LYS A 312 -3.27 1.37 -1.51
C LYS A 312 -3.83 2.78 -1.42
N PRO A 313 -3.38 3.77 -2.22
CA PRO A 313 -3.75 5.17 -2.05
C PRO A 313 -5.26 5.44 -1.93
N ASN A 314 -6.11 4.71 -2.66
CA ASN A 314 -7.55 4.89 -2.57
C ASN A 314 -8.21 4.18 -1.37
N THR A 315 -7.63 3.13 -0.78
CA THR A 315 -8.21 2.44 0.39
C THR A 315 -7.57 2.83 1.72
N LEU A 316 -6.42 3.50 1.67
CA LEU A 316 -5.67 3.96 2.83
C LEU A 316 -6.51 4.92 3.71
N PRO A 317 -6.69 4.62 5.01
CA PRO A 317 -7.35 5.52 5.93
C PRO A 317 -6.48 6.74 6.24
N PHE A 318 -6.98 7.93 5.92
CA PHE A 318 -6.39 9.18 6.41
C PHE A 318 -7.14 9.64 7.65
N SER A 319 -6.39 9.90 8.73
CA SER A 319 -6.95 10.34 10.01
C SER A 319 -5.93 11.18 10.77
N PRO A 320 -6.34 11.90 11.83
CA PRO A 320 -5.41 12.67 12.64
C PRO A 320 -4.32 11.86 13.34
N ARG A 321 -4.53 10.55 13.52
CA ARG A 321 -3.56 9.68 14.22
C ARG A 321 -2.28 9.47 13.43
N ASP A 322 -2.40 9.31 12.12
CA ASP A 322 -1.32 8.77 11.28
C ASP A 322 -0.89 9.74 10.16
N TRP A 323 -1.48 10.94 10.12
CA TRP A 323 -1.28 11.95 9.08
C TRP A 323 0.19 12.29 8.81
N CYS A 324 0.98 12.41 9.87
CA CYS A 324 2.38 12.82 9.85
C CYS A 324 3.35 11.63 9.93
N GLN A 325 2.85 10.40 9.92
CA GLN A 325 3.69 9.22 9.95
C GLN A 325 4.23 8.92 8.54
N PRO A 326 5.46 8.38 8.42
CA PRO A 326 6.02 8.00 7.14
C PRO A 326 5.39 6.70 6.63
N LEU A 327 5.61 6.44 5.34
CA LEU A 327 5.13 5.24 4.66
C LEU A 327 6.32 4.44 4.13
N PHE A 328 6.33 3.12 4.33
CA PHE A 328 7.31 2.20 3.74
C PHE A 328 6.72 1.46 2.57
N THR A 329 5.49 0.98 2.71
CA THR A 329 4.85 0.14 1.70
C THR A 329 3.43 0.57 1.39
N LEU A 330 2.97 0.25 0.18
CA LEU A 330 1.56 0.28 -0.23
C LEU A 330 1.29 -1.03 -0.95
N HIS A 331 0.29 -1.80 -0.51
CA HIS A 331 0.01 -3.13 -1.04
C HIS A 331 -1.33 -3.17 -1.80
N HIS A 332 -1.57 -4.28 -2.50
CA HIS A 332 -2.69 -4.47 -3.43
C HIS A 332 -2.68 -3.46 -4.59
N MET A 333 -1.49 -3.04 -4.98
CA MET A 333 -1.26 -2.08 -6.04
C MET A 333 -1.21 -2.79 -7.39
N ASN A 334 -1.97 -2.29 -8.35
CA ASN A 334 -1.77 -2.69 -9.74
C ASN A 334 -0.58 -1.92 -10.36
N SER A 335 -0.20 -2.31 -11.58
CA SER A 335 0.91 -1.70 -12.31
C SER A 335 0.75 -0.19 -12.58
N GLU A 336 -0.49 0.29 -12.80
CA GLU A 336 -0.75 1.73 -12.98
C GLU A 336 -0.52 2.49 -11.67
N GLU A 337 -1.01 1.95 -10.55
CA GLU A 337 -0.87 2.54 -9.22
C GLU A 337 0.61 2.57 -8.77
N ILE A 338 1.38 1.51 -9.01
CA ILE A 338 2.84 1.48 -8.75
C ILE A 338 3.56 2.57 -9.57
N SER A 339 3.28 2.64 -10.86
CA SER A 339 3.89 3.63 -11.76
C SER A 339 3.56 5.06 -11.33
N ALA A 340 2.31 5.32 -10.95
CA ALA A 340 1.87 6.63 -10.50
C ALA A 340 2.53 7.06 -9.18
N VAL A 341 2.62 6.16 -8.18
CA VAL A 341 3.30 6.48 -6.91
C VAL A 341 4.80 6.71 -7.12
N TRP A 342 5.44 5.96 -8.02
CA TRP A 342 6.84 6.21 -8.37
C TRP A 342 7.05 7.56 -9.06
N GLN A 343 6.21 7.91 -10.04
CA GLN A 343 6.28 9.23 -10.66
C GLN A 343 6.08 10.34 -9.62
N TYR A 344 5.16 10.16 -8.66
CA TYR A 344 5.00 11.07 -7.53
C TYR A 344 6.30 11.21 -6.73
N GLU A 345 6.91 10.10 -6.30
CA GLU A 345 8.16 10.14 -5.55
C GLU A 345 9.29 10.86 -6.31
N GLN A 346 9.39 10.65 -7.63
CA GLN A 346 10.40 11.26 -8.48
C GLN A 346 10.17 12.75 -8.76
N THR A 347 8.93 13.23 -8.61
CA THR A 347 8.54 14.59 -9.03
C THR A 347 7.98 15.45 -7.92
N ARG A 348 7.86 14.92 -6.69
CA ARG A 348 7.33 15.67 -5.55
C ARG A 348 8.21 16.88 -5.23
N THR A 349 7.57 17.97 -4.82
CA THR A 349 8.24 19.26 -4.52
C THR A 349 8.95 19.27 -3.16
N LYS A 350 8.72 18.25 -2.33
CA LYS A 350 9.27 18.14 -0.98
C LYS A 350 10.41 17.12 -0.93
N THR A 351 11.37 17.35 -0.05
CA THR A 351 12.55 16.48 0.17
C THR A 351 12.52 15.77 1.52
N ASP A 352 11.49 15.98 2.34
CA ASP A 352 11.29 15.29 3.61
C ASP A 352 10.86 13.82 3.38
N PRO A 353 10.96 12.94 4.39
CA PRO A 353 10.42 11.59 4.28
C PRO A 353 8.97 11.59 3.78
N LEU A 354 8.63 10.69 2.86
CA LEU A 354 7.27 10.63 2.30
C LEU A 354 6.27 10.20 3.38
N GLN A 355 5.25 11.02 3.62
CA GLN A 355 4.25 10.78 4.67
C GLN A 355 2.88 10.41 4.12
N LEU A 356 1.98 9.90 4.98
CA LEU A 356 0.60 9.59 4.58
C LEU A 356 -0.11 10.81 3.99
N ARG A 357 0.08 12.01 4.57
CA ARG A 357 -0.49 13.26 4.03
C ARG A 357 -0.15 13.53 2.56
N ASP A 358 1.03 13.11 2.12
CA ASP A 358 1.52 13.35 0.76
C ASP A 358 0.75 12.49 -0.24
N ILE A 359 0.50 11.22 0.11
CA ILE A 359 -0.37 10.32 -0.66
C ILE A 359 -1.79 10.88 -0.75
N TYR A 360 -2.34 11.42 0.35
CA TYR A 360 -3.64 12.06 0.32
C TYR A 360 -3.67 13.23 -0.67
N GLN A 361 -2.70 14.15 -0.57
CA GLN A 361 -2.63 15.35 -1.39
C GLN A 361 -2.53 15.02 -2.88
N ALA A 362 -1.72 14.02 -3.23
CA ALA A 362 -1.49 13.65 -4.63
C ALA A 362 -2.62 12.83 -5.24
N PHE A 363 -3.17 11.83 -4.52
CA PHE A 363 -4.03 10.81 -5.12
C PHE A 363 -5.49 10.89 -4.70
N VAL A 364 -5.79 11.50 -3.56
CA VAL A 364 -7.12 11.45 -2.94
C VAL A 364 -7.83 12.80 -2.97
N ALA A 365 -7.16 13.86 -2.53
CA ALA A 365 -7.73 15.20 -2.45
C ALA A 365 -8.32 15.69 -3.79
N PRO A 366 -7.65 15.54 -4.96
CA PRO A 366 -8.18 16.02 -6.25
C PRO A 366 -9.49 15.32 -6.66
N ASN A 367 -9.71 14.12 -6.14
CA ASN A 367 -10.84 13.27 -6.48
C ASN A 367 -11.92 13.26 -5.38
N MET A 368 -11.77 14.04 -4.30
CA MET A 368 -12.71 14.02 -3.19
C MET A 368 -13.87 14.99 -3.42
N VAL A 369 -15.11 14.49 -3.33
CA VAL A 369 -16.33 15.28 -3.58
C VAL A 369 -17.34 15.08 -2.45
N PRO A 370 -18.27 16.00 -2.16
CA PRO A 370 -19.21 15.82 -1.05
C PRO A 370 -20.12 14.59 -1.17
N ARG A 371 -20.40 14.15 -2.41
CA ARG A 371 -21.26 13.00 -2.73
C ARG A 371 -20.82 12.35 -4.03
N ARG A 372 -20.75 11.02 -4.04
CA ARG A 372 -20.48 10.18 -5.21
C ARG A 372 -21.44 8.98 -5.25
N PRO A 373 -22.40 8.94 -6.19
CA PRO A 373 -23.24 7.76 -6.44
C PRO A 373 -22.42 6.57 -6.94
N MET A 374 -22.95 5.34 -6.79
CA MET A 374 -22.32 4.10 -7.23
C MET A 374 -20.87 3.95 -6.74
N TRP A 375 -20.66 4.23 -5.46
CA TRP A 375 -19.33 4.32 -4.89
C TRP A 375 -19.29 3.86 -3.44
N ASN A 376 -18.25 3.11 -3.10
CA ASN A 376 -18.00 2.58 -1.76
C ASN A 376 -16.69 3.18 -1.23
N ASN A 377 -16.80 4.19 -0.36
CA ASN A 377 -15.66 4.81 0.33
C ASN A 377 -15.21 4.05 1.59
N LEU A 378 -15.74 2.84 1.82
CA LEU A 378 -15.42 2.00 2.99
C LEU A 378 -15.80 2.60 4.35
N ALA A 379 -16.71 3.59 4.40
CA ALA A 379 -17.23 4.07 5.67
C ALA A 379 -18.07 2.98 6.37
N GLU A 380 -17.62 2.54 7.55
CA GLU A 380 -18.24 1.42 8.28
C GLU A 380 -18.10 1.43 9.80
N GLN A 381 -17.31 2.35 10.37
CA GLN A 381 -17.04 2.40 11.82
C GLN A 381 -18.31 2.53 12.68
N ARG A 382 -19.28 3.35 12.27
CA ARG A 382 -20.57 3.49 12.95
C ARG A 382 -21.70 3.51 11.94
N CYS A 383 -22.65 2.59 12.08
CA CYS A 383 -23.79 2.46 11.20
C CYS A 383 -25.13 2.70 11.91
N LEU A 384 -26.04 3.38 11.23
CA LEU A 384 -27.36 3.81 11.63
C LEU A 384 -28.35 3.23 10.63
N ALA A 385 -29.03 2.14 11.00
CA ALA A 385 -30.01 1.45 10.15
C ALA A 385 -31.45 1.72 10.60
N LYS A 386 -31.64 2.16 11.85
CA LYS A 386 -32.94 2.45 12.45
C LYS A 386 -32.86 3.67 13.37
N PRO A 387 -33.99 4.32 13.71
CA PRO A 387 -34.00 5.51 14.56
C PRO A 387 -33.28 5.31 15.90
N GLU A 388 -33.42 4.14 16.51
CA GLU A 388 -32.88 3.82 17.85
C GLU A 388 -31.34 3.80 17.88
N ASP A 389 -30.70 3.67 16.72
CA ASP A 389 -29.23 3.73 16.62
C ASP A 389 -28.70 5.16 16.82
N GLY A 390 -29.57 6.16 16.60
CA GLY A 390 -29.22 7.58 16.58
C GLY A 390 -29.31 8.29 17.93
N ARG A 391 -28.29 9.08 18.25
CA ARG A 391 -28.19 9.81 19.53
C ARG A 391 -28.88 11.17 19.54
N ASN A 392 -29.13 11.74 18.37
CA ASN A 392 -29.75 13.06 18.20
C ASN A 392 -30.75 13.04 17.03
N VAL A 393 -31.45 14.15 16.81
CA VAL A 393 -32.49 14.27 15.77
C VAL A 393 -31.95 13.97 14.37
N ILE A 394 -30.68 14.31 14.08
CA ILE A 394 -30.05 14.09 12.78
C ILE A 394 -29.78 12.59 12.57
N GLU A 395 -29.10 11.96 13.53
CA GLU A 395 -28.76 10.53 13.46
C GLU A 395 -30.01 9.64 13.40
N LYS A 396 -31.08 10.02 14.11
CA LYS A 396 -32.37 9.29 14.07
C LYS A 396 -32.97 9.22 12.66
N HIS A 397 -32.69 10.19 11.80
CA HIS A 397 -33.17 10.23 10.42
C HIS A 397 -32.15 9.72 9.39
N ALA A 398 -30.90 9.42 9.79
CA ALA A 398 -29.81 9.12 8.86
C ALA A 398 -30.07 7.93 7.93
N HIS A 399 -30.84 6.94 8.40
CA HIS A 399 -31.21 5.74 7.65
C HIS A 399 -32.26 5.99 6.55
N LYS A 400 -32.89 7.18 6.50
CA LYS A 400 -34.03 7.45 5.62
C LYS A 400 -33.64 7.78 4.18
N SER A 401 -32.50 8.44 3.98
CA SER A 401 -32.04 8.84 2.65
C SER A 401 -30.55 9.13 2.61
N VAL A 402 -30.01 9.30 1.41
CA VAL A 402 -28.62 9.70 1.18
C VAL A 402 -28.36 11.09 1.77
N GLU A 403 -29.30 12.01 1.61
CA GLU A 403 -29.23 13.38 2.12
C GLU A 403 -29.22 13.38 3.65
N ALA A 404 -30.07 12.57 4.28
CA ALA A 404 -30.09 12.42 5.73
C ALA A 404 -28.78 11.83 6.27
N CYS A 405 -28.19 10.86 5.56
CA CYS A 405 -26.90 10.28 5.93
C CYS A 405 -25.76 11.30 5.83
N ALA A 406 -25.72 12.11 4.76
CA ALA A 406 -24.71 13.14 4.56
C ALA A 406 -24.66 14.19 5.68
N ARG A 407 -25.81 14.46 6.30
CA ARG A 407 -25.93 15.42 7.41
C ARG A 407 -25.27 14.95 8.70
N VAL A 408 -25.04 13.65 8.88
CA VAL A 408 -24.47 13.11 10.13
C VAL A 408 -23.09 13.72 10.39
N CYS A 409 -22.18 13.72 9.41
CA CYS A 409 -20.87 14.33 9.59
C CYS A 409 -20.89 15.86 9.61
N LEU A 410 -21.82 16.49 8.88
CA LEU A 410 -22.01 17.94 8.90
C LEU A 410 -22.47 18.43 10.29
N ALA A 411 -23.36 17.67 10.95
CA ALA A 411 -23.96 18.03 12.21
C ALA A 411 -23.14 17.65 13.45
N GLU A 412 -22.01 16.94 13.27
CA GLU A 412 -21.16 16.53 14.37
C GLU A 412 -20.66 17.74 15.18
N GLY A 413 -20.94 17.72 16.48
CA GLY A 413 -20.54 18.78 17.41
C GLY A 413 -21.34 20.08 17.27
N LEU A 414 -22.39 20.12 16.46
CA LEU A 414 -23.31 21.25 16.38
C LEU A 414 -24.40 21.16 17.47
N ASP A 415 -24.75 22.32 18.04
CA ASP A 415 -25.94 22.44 18.87
C ASP A 415 -27.19 22.60 17.99
N VAL A 416 -27.94 21.51 17.84
CA VAL A 416 -29.13 21.42 16.98
C VAL A 416 -30.38 21.35 17.84
N ASP A 417 -31.21 22.37 17.73
CA ASP A 417 -32.55 22.38 18.32
C ASP A 417 -33.44 21.39 17.56
N ALA A 418 -33.88 20.33 18.23
CA ALA A 418 -34.63 19.24 17.62
C ALA A 418 -36.01 19.69 17.13
N GLU A 419 -36.70 20.57 17.85
CA GLU A 419 -38.03 21.03 17.47
C GLU A 419 -37.95 21.94 16.23
N ALA A 420 -36.97 22.83 16.18
CA ALA A 420 -36.71 23.69 15.05
C ALA A 420 -36.30 22.88 13.82
N TYR A 421 -35.47 21.84 13.99
CA TYR A 421 -35.04 20.99 12.88
C TYR A 421 -36.19 20.15 12.29
N GLU A 422 -37.07 19.60 13.13
CA GLU A 422 -38.24 18.81 12.69
C GLU A 422 -39.28 19.66 11.95
N LYS A 423 -39.35 20.97 12.22
CA LYS A 423 -40.24 21.90 11.50
C LYS A 423 -39.79 22.18 10.06
N LEU A 424 -38.53 21.91 9.73
CA LEU A 424 -37.99 22.09 8.37
C LEU A 424 -38.58 21.02 7.46
N LYS A 425 -39.09 21.43 6.30
CA LYS A 425 -39.87 20.59 5.39
C LYS A 425 -38.98 19.95 4.33
N THR A 426 -38.05 20.72 3.77
CA THR A 426 -37.22 20.29 2.65
C THR A 426 -35.80 19.92 3.09
N ASP A 427 -35.12 19.13 2.26
CA ASP A 427 -33.71 18.81 2.46
C ASP A 427 -32.81 20.06 2.33
N ASP A 428 -33.17 20.99 1.44
CA ASP A 428 -32.45 22.26 1.28
C ASP A 428 -32.53 23.12 2.56
N GLU A 429 -33.72 23.19 3.19
CA GLU A 429 -33.92 23.91 4.45
C GLU A 429 -33.07 23.30 5.58
N ARG A 430 -33.03 21.97 5.67
CA ARG A 430 -32.22 21.24 6.66
C ARG A 430 -30.72 21.44 6.43
N ASP A 431 -30.27 21.34 5.19
CA ASP A 431 -28.87 21.58 4.83
C ASP A 431 -28.45 23.01 5.13
N TRP A 432 -29.28 23.98 4.75
CA TRP A 432 -29.01 25.38 5.05
C TRP A 432 -28.95 25.63 6.55
N TYR A 433 -29.91 25.11 7.32
CA TYR A 433 -29.95 25.25 8.78
C TYR A 433 -28.67 24.74 9.46
N LEU A 434 -28.17 23.58 9.04
CA LEU A 434 -26.96 22.97 9.59
C LEU A 434 -25.70 23.71 9.13
N ARG A 435 -25.58 24.06 7.85
CA ARG A 435 -24.42 24.79 7.31
C ARG A 435 -24.26 26.18 7.94
N GLN A 436 -25.35 26.90 8.19
CA GLN A 436 -25.28 28.19 8.88
C GLN A 436 -24.73 28.05 10.30
N ARG A 437 -25.16 27.01 11.03
CA ARG A 437 -24.63 26.72 12.37
C ARG A 437 -23.16 26.34 12.32
N TYR A 438 -22.79 25.44 11.42
CA TYR A 438 -21.39 25.07 11.20
C TYR A 438 -20.53 26.30 10.92
N ARG A 439 -20.92 27.16 9.97
CA ARG A 439 -20.18 28.40 9.65
C ARG A 439 -20.07 29.35 10.85
N ARG A 440 -21.13 29.53 11.63
CA ARG A 440 -21.11 30.39 12.84
C ARG A 440 -20.20 29.84 13.94
N GLN A 441 -20.26 28.54 14.19
CA GLN A 441 -19.41 27.87 15.19
C GLN A 441 -17.94 27.93 14.77
N THR A 442 -17.66 27.69 13.50
CA THR A 442 -16.30 27.71 12.96
C THR A 442 -15.73 29.11 12.74
N ALA A 443 -16.56 30.16 12.66
CA ALA A 443 -16.09 31.55 12.66
C ALA A 443 -15.65 32.03 14.05
N SER A 444 -16.21 31.46 15.12
CA SER A 444 -16.02 31.94 16.50
C SER A 444 -15.02 31.13 17.32
N LYS A 445 -14.73 29.88 16.93
CA LYS A 445 -13.77 29.01 17.60
C LYS A 445 -12.96 28.22 16.57
N PRO A 446 -11.66 27.96 16.80
CA PRO A 446 -11.01 26.81 16.15
C PRO A 446 -11.84 25.57 16.51
N ILE A 447 -12.12 24.71 15.52
CA ILE A 447 -12.86 23.49 15.84
C ILE A 447 -12.02 22.68 16.82
N SER A 448 -12.70 22.29 17.90
CA SER A 448 -12.28 21.36 18.94
C SER A 448 -11.44 20.20 18.39
N LYS A 449 -10.42 19.83 19.18
CA LYS A 449 -9.32 18.91 18.90
C LYS A 449 -9.68 17.51 18.35
N GLU A 450 -10.94 17.11 18.26
CA GLU A 450 -11.30 15.74 17.84
C GLU A 450 -12.63 15.75 17.05
N ARG A 451 -12.52 15.71 15.72
CA ARG A 451 -13.64 15.38 14.81
C ARG A 451 -13.60 13.88 14.55
N HIS A 452 -14.73 13.19 14.66
CA HIS A 452 -14.83 11.74 14.49
C HIS A 452 -15.71 11.31 13.31
N CYS A 453 -16.17 12.26 12.49
CA CYS A 453 -16.90 11.98 11.26
C CYS A 453 -16.35 12.80 10.09
N PHE A 454 -15.68 12.11 9.16
CA PHE A 454 -15.16 12.69 7.93
C PHE A 454 -15.80 12.11 6.68
N SER A 455 -16.21 10.85 6.71
CA SER A 455 -16.80 10.15 5.58
C SER A 455 -18.09 9.43 5.95
N TRP A 456 -18.98 9.28 4.98
CA TRP A 456 -20.25 8.59 5.12
C TRP A 456 -20.57 7.74 3.89
N ARG A 457 -21.35 6.68 4.10
CA ARG A 457 -21.84 5.76 3.06
C ARG A 457 -23.27 5.37 3.36
N TYR A 458 -24.15 5.54 2.37
CA TYR A 458 -25.53 5.11 2.44
C TYR A 458 -25.76 3.91 1.51
N ARG A 459 -26.37 2.86 2.04
CA ARG A 459 -26.74 1.65 1.29
C ARG A 459 -27.97 1.00 1.92
N GLU A 460 -29.00 0.71 1.13
CA GLU A 460 -30.16 -0.11 1.52
C GLU A 460 -30.80 0.32 2.88
N GLY A 461 -30.99 1.63 3.09
CA GLY A 461 -31.55 2.15 4.34
C GLY A 461 -30.59 2.13 5.52
N LYS A 462 -29.28 1.99 5.29
CA LYS A 462 -28.23 2.00 6.31
C LYS A 462 -27.23 3.11 6.01
N CYS A 463 -27.06 4.03 6.96
CA CYS A 463 -26.04 5.07 6.92
C CYS A 463 -24.84 4.67 7.78
N CYS A 464 -23.65 4.52 7.18
CA CYS A 464 -22.41 4.27 7.91
C CYS A 464 -21.49 5.49 7.82
N THR A 465 -20.72 5.74 8.88
CA THR A 465 -19.81 6.87 9.02
C THR A 465 -18.44 6.41 9.52
N SER A 466 -17.39 7.21 9.31
CA SER A 466 -16.04 6.90 9.82
C SER A 466 -15.24 8.15 10.20
N ASP A 467 -14.37 7.97 11.19
CA ASP A 467 -13.39 8.92 11.74
C ASP A 467 -12.13 9.07 10.87
N SER A 468 -12.13 8.40 9.73
CA SER A 468 -11.13 8.51 8.68
C SER A 468 -11.82 8.77 7.35
N PHE A 469 -11.04 9.22 6.38
CA PHE A 469 -11.50 9.41 5.02
C PHE A 469 -10.63 8.58 4.08
N LYS A 470 -11.28 7.76 3.26
CA LYS A 470 -10.69 6.92 2.21
C LYS A 470 -11.35 7.31 0.90
N LEU A 471 -10.65 7.19 -0.24
CA LEU A 471 -11.28 7.45 -1.53
C LEU A 471 -12.21 6.29 -1.93
N GLY A 472 -11.87 5.04 -1.65
CA GLY A 472 -12.64 3.86 -2.00
C GLY A 472 -12.62 3.49 -3.48
N TYR A 473 -13.68 2.80 -3.92
CA TYR A 473 -13.80 2.21 -5.24
C TYR A 473 -15.23 2.26 -5.79
N PRO A 474 -15.43 2.17 -7.13
CA PRO A 474 -16.76 2.13 -7.71
C PRO A 474 -17.52 0.87 -7.31
N VAL A 475 -18.83 1.02 -7.13
CA VAL A 475 -19.76 -0.10 -6.92
C VAL A 475 -20.12 -0.69 -8.29
N GLY A 476 -20.14 -2.01 -8.40
CA GLY A 476 -20.29 -2.72 -9.67
C GLY A 476 -18.93 -3.16 -10.25
N GLY A 477 -18.84 -4.44 -10.60
CA GLY A 477 -17.61 -5.14 -10.96
C GLY A 477 -17.65 -6.60 -10.51
N ALA A 478 -16.50 -7.29 -10.47
CA ALA A 478 -16.40 -8.71 -10.12
C ALA A 478 -16.99 -9.07 -8.74
N LYS A 479 -17.07 -8.10 -7.81
CA LYS A 479 -17.50 -8.32 -6.40
C LYS A 479 -19.01 -8.35 -6.17
N LYS A 480 -19.88 -8.16 -7.18
CA LYS A 480 -21.36 -8.12 -7.03
C LYS A 480 -21.85 -7.38 -5.77
N GLU A 481 -21.22 -6.25 -5.45
CA GLU A 481 -21.61 -5.45 -4.28
C GLU A 481 -22.92 -4.69 -4.59
N PRO A 482 -23.90 -4.65 -3.65
CA PRO A 482 -25.10 -3.84 -3.82
C PRO A 482 -24.81 -2.33 -3.84
N ASP A 483 -25.70 -1.60 -4.51
CA ASP A 483 -25.59 -0.17 -4.74
C ASP A 483 -25.34 0.62 -3.44
N ALA A 484 -24.27 1.43 -3.46
CA ALA A 484 -23.94 2.34 -2.38
C ALA A 484 -23.69 3.74 -2.93
N THR A 485 -24.08 4.76 -2.16
CA THR A 485 -23.67 6.14 -2.38
C THR A 485 -22.78 6.58 -1.23
N SER A 486 -21.63 7.13 -1.55
CA SER A 486 -20.65 7.58 -0.57
C SER A 486 -20.49 9.08 -0.61
N GLY A 487 -19.97 9.67 0.46
CA GLY A 487 -19.61 11.06 0.49
C GLY A 487 -18.61 11.40 1.58
N TRP A 488 -18.13 12.63 1.51
CA TRP A 488 -17.09 13.15 2.39
C TRP A 488 -17.53 14.51 2.88
N PHE A 489 -17.29 14.81 4.15
CA PHE A 489 -17.50 16.14 4.68
C PHE A 489 -16.31 17.04 4.34
N VAL A 490 -16.18 17.38 3.04
CA VAL A 490 -15.02 18.06 2.45
C VAL A 490 -14.68 19.36 3.19
N GLU A 491 -15.66 20.20 3.50
CA GLU A 491 -15.45 21.45 4.25
C GLU A 491 -14.84 21.22 5.65
N GLY A 492 -15.14 20.09 6.29
CA GLY A 492 -14.53 19.72 7.57
C GLY A 492 -13.16 19.09 7.42
N ILE A 493 -12.94 18.30 6.36
CA ILE A 493 -11.63 17.73 6.03
C ILE A 493 -10.65 18.86 5.71
N ASP A 494 -10.99 19.77 4.80
CA ASP A 494 -10.13 20.90 4.41
C ASP A 494 -9.78 21.78 5.60
N ARG A 495 -10.76 22.02 6.49
CA ARG A 495 -10.52 22.78 7.71
C ARG A 495 -9.59 22.03 8.67
N TRP A 496 -9.83 20.73 8.88
CA TRP A 496 -8.98 19.91 9.73
C TRP A 496 -7.54 19.90 9.20
N ILE A 497 -7.35 19.76 7.88
CA ILE A 497 -6.04 19.84 7.21
C ILE A 497 -5.43 21.24 7.33
N LYS A 498 -6.22 22.32 7.23
CA LYS A 498 -5.69 23.67 7.43
C LYS A 498 -5.16 23.87 8.86
N ASP A 499 -5.84 23.29 9.84
CA ASP A 499 -5.50 23.45 11.26
C ASP A 499 -4.35 22.51 11.71
N HIS A 500 -4.17 21.33 11.08
CA HIS A 500 -3.21 20.29 11.52
C HIS A 500 -2.18 19.89 10.44
N GLY A 501 -2.38 20.27 9.19
CA GLY A 501 -1.91 19.51 8.03
C GLY A 501 -0.45 19.66 7.65
N GLN A 502 0.27 20.59 8.28
CA GLN A 502 1.68 20.86 7.95
C GLN A 502 2.68 20.07 8.79
N CYS A 503 2.24 19.24 9.74
CA CYS A 503 3.13 18.43 10.57
C CYS A 503 4.32 19.26 11.10
N PRO A 504 4.06 20.31 11.90
CA PRO A 504 5.08 21.30 12.27
C PRO A 504 6.25 20.68 13.05
N ASP A 505 6.01 19.56 13.73
CA ASP A 505 7.01 18.79 14.48
C ASP A 505 7.80 17.79 13.60
N GLY A 506 7.52 17.74 12.29
CA GLY A 506 8.23 16.93 11.31
C GLY A 506 7.59 15.55 11.06
N THR A 507 8.45 14.53 10.89
CA THR A 507 8.03 13.14 10.64
C THR A 507 7.81 12.38 11.94
N ASP A 508 6.60 11.88 12.12
CA ASP A 508 6.21 11.08 13.28
C ASP A 508 6.61 9.61 13.06
N TRP A 509 7.89 9.32 13.25
CA TRP A 509 8.41 7.95 13.13
C TRP A 509 7.74 7.03 14.17
N VAL A 510 7.15 5.93 13.69
CA VAL A 510 6.55 4.94 14.59
C VAL A 510 7.65 4.10 15.24
N THR A 511 7.62 4.03 16.57
CA THR A 511 8.46 3.09 17.32
C THR A 511 7.81 1.71 17.28
N PRO A 512 8.49 0.67 16.77
CA PRO A 512 7.89 -0.65 16.68
C PRO A 512 7.50 -1.21 18.05
N THR A 513 6.30 -1.78 18.14
CA THR A 513 5.82 -2.43 19.37
C THR A 513 5.92 -3.94 19.23
N CYS A 514 6.47 -4.63 20.21
CA CYS A 514 6.46 -6.10 20.22
C CYS A 514 5.04 -6.65 20.36
N VAL A 515 4.70 -7.66 19.57
CA VAL A 515 3.41 -8.37 19.63
C VAL A 515 3.65 -9.88 19.64
N GLY A 516 3.23 -10.56 20.70
CA GLY A 516 3.38 -12.01 20.83
C GLY A 516 3.76 -12.43 22.24
N LYS A 517 3.87 -13.75 22.45
CA LYS A 517 4.12 -14.34 23.77
C LYS A 517 5.56 -14.19 24.25
N TRP A 518 6.49 -13.88 23.35
CA TRP A 518 7.93 -13.71 23.65
C TRP A 518 8.31 -12.25 23.88
N CYS A 519 7.34 -11.33 23.87
CA CYS A 519 7.59 -9.95 24.24
C CYS A 519 8.06 -9.85 25.69
N PRO A 520 9.04 -8.97 26.02
CA PRO A 520 9.63 -8.92 27.35
C PRO A 520 8.61 -8.79 28.49
N GLU A 521 7.60 -7.94 28.32
CA GLU A 521 6.52 -7.74 29.30
C GLU A 521 5.64 -8.98 29.48
N GLU A 522 5.34 -9.69 28.39
CA GLU A 522 4.52 -10.90 28.40
C GLU A 522 5.26 -12.09 29.02
N VAL A 523 6.55 -12.23 28.72
CA VAL A 523 7.41 -13.24 29.35
C VAL A 523 7.49 -13.02 30.85
N GLU A 524 7.69 -11.77 31.28
CA GLU A 524 7.75 -11.43 32.71
C GLU A 524 6.41 -11.66 33.41
N ARG A 525 5.30 -11.31 32.78
CA ARG A 525 3.95 -11.59 33.29
C ARG A 525 3.72 -13.09 33.48
N ARG A 526 4.09 -13.91 32.49
CA ARG A 526 3.98 -15.37 32.56
C ARG A 526 4.86 -15.97 33.65
N LYS A 527 6.09 -15.48 33.82
CA LYS A 527 6.97 -15.91 34.92
C LYS A 527 6.33 -15.66 36.28
N LYS A 528 5.79 -14.46 36.52
CA LYS A 528 5.08 -14.12 37.77
C LYS A 528 3.84 -15.00 37.98
N GLN A 529 3.07 -15.26 36.92
CA GLN A 529 1.91 -16.14 36.98
C GLN A 529 2.30 -17.59 37.35
N MET A 530 3.31 -18.16 36.70
CA MET A 530 3.81 -19.50 37.02
C MET A 530 4.34 -19.60 38.45
N GLU A 531 5.03 -18.56 38.94
CA GLU A 531 5.50 -18.53 40.32
C GLU A 531 4.33 -18.46 41.32
N GLN A 532 3.29 -17.68 41.01
CA GLN A 532 2.09 -17.60 41.84
C GLN A 532 1.31 -18.92 41.83
N GLU A 533 1.14 -19.56 40.68
CA GLU A 533 0.50 -20.87 40.56
C GLU A 533 1.27 -21.94 41.33
N ARG A 534 2.62 -21.90 41.26
CA ARG A 534 3.47 -22.78 42.09
C ARG A 534 3.22 -22.54 43.57
N LYS A 535 3.22 -21.29 44.04
CA LYS A 535 2.94 -20.94 45.45
C LYS A 535 1.56 -21.42 45.89
N ASN A 536 0.52 -21.18 45.08
CA ASN A 536 -0.85 -21.64 45.37
C ASN A 536 -0.92 -23.19 45.44
N LYS A 537 -0.21 -23.89 44.54
CA LYS A 537 -0.15 -25.36 44.54
C LYS A 537 0.60 -25.89 45.77
N GLU A 538 1.67 -25.23 46.20
CA GLU A 538 2.39 -25.56 47.44
C GLU A 538 1.51 -25.37 48.68
N GLU A 539 0.75 -24.28 48.74
CA GLU A 539 -0.21 -24.03 49.81
C GLU A 539 -1.32 -25.09 49.84
N MET A 540 -1.88 -25.43 48.67
CA MET A 540 -2.89 -26.48 48.56
C MET A 540 -2.34 -27.84 48.98
N LEU A 541 -1.14 -28.22 48.53
CA LEU A 541 -0.52 -29.49 48.94
C LEU A 541 -0.24 -29.54 50.44
N LYS A 542 0.20 -28.43 51.04
CA LYS A 542 0.38 -28.32 52.50
C LYS A 542 -0.91 -28.58 53.27
N GLN A 543 -2.08 -28.18 52.75
CA GLN A 543 -3.39 -28.49 53.37
C GLN A 543 -3.68 -29.99 53.44
N PHE A 544 -3.12 -30.78 52.51
CA PHE A 544 -3.28 -32.24 52.47
C PHE A 544 -2.08 -33.00 53.05
N GLY A 545 -1.12 -32.31 53.69
CA GLY A 545 0.10 -32.94 54.23
C GLY A 545 1.06 -33.44 53.14
N LEU A 546 0.94 -32.94 51.92
CA LEU A 546 1.76 -33.30 50.76
C LEU A 546 2.77 -32.18 50.46
N THR A 547 3.88 -32.52 49.83
CA THR A 547 4.88 -31.56 49.34
C THR A 547 5.03 -31.67 47.83
N LEU A 548 5.37 -30.55 47.18
CA LEU A 548 5.69 -30.55 45.76
C LEU A 548 7.00 -31.33 45.55
N GLY A 549 6.96 -32.39 44.73
CA GLY A 549 8.15 -33.18 44.43
C GLY A 549 9.18 -32.36 43.63
N GLU A 550 10.46 -32.52 43.93
CA GLU A 550 11.52 -31.92 43.13
C GLU A 550 11.52 -32.50 41.71
N PRO A 551 11.69 -31.67 40.66
CA PRO A 551 11.78 -32.16 39.30
C PRO A 551 13.01 -33.08 39.17
N LYS A 552 12.83 -34.25 38.55
CA LYS A 552 13.95 -35.19 38.34
C LYS A 552 15.01 -34.55 37.43
N PRO A 553 16.31 -34.86 37.59
CA PRO A 553 17.38 -34.28 36.76
C PRO A 553 17.20 -34.50 35.25
N SER A 554 16.44 -35.52 34.84
CA SER A 554 16.10 -35.78 33.43
C SER A 554 15.02 -34.83 32.86
N GLU A 555 14.28 -34.12 33.71
CA GLU A 555 13.20 -33.20 33.32
C GLU A 555 13.67 -31.73 33.29
N ALA A 556 14.77 -31.39 33.95
CA ALA A 556 15.35 -30.04 33.94
C ALA A 556 15.85 -29.60 32.55
N LYS A 557 16.23 -30.55 31.67
CA LYS A 557 16.55 -30.28 30.26
C LYS A 557 15.33 -30.24 29.33
N ALA A 558 14.16 -30.71 29.78
CA ALA A 558 12.93 -30.71 29.00
C ALA A 558 11.95 -29.58 29.40
N SER A 559 12.19 -28.92 30.54
CA SER A 559 11.35 -27.84 31.08
C SER A 559 11.44 -26.53 30.30
N THR A 560 12.46 -26.33 29.45
CA THR A 560 12.52 -25.20 28.52
C THR A 560 11.80 -25.47 27.19
N ASP A 561 11.51 -26.74 26.86
CA ASP A 561 11.05 -27.14 25.52
C ASP A 561 9.64 -27.75 25.46
N LYS A 562 8.92 -27.92 26.59
CA LYS A 562 7.54 -28.47 26.56
C LYS A 562 6.57 -27.72 27.48
N ALA A 563 6.13 -26.54 27.05
CA ALA A 563 4.86 -25.97 27.48
C ALA A 563 3.76 -26.39 26.50
N GLY A 564 3.28 -27.63 26.59
CA GLY A 564 2.17 -28.13 25.77
C GLY A 564 2.08 -29.65 25.76
N GLY A 565 1.33 -30.24 26.69
CA GLY A 565 1.09 -31.69 26.67
C GLY A 565 0.40 -32.20 27.92
N ILE A 566 -0.90 -32.42 27.81
CA ILE A 566 -1.80 -32.98 28.82
C ILE A 566 -1.34 -34.38 29.26
N PHE A 567 -1.42 -34.65 30.56
CA PHE A 567 -1.08 -35.90 31.25
C PHE A 567 -1.87 -37.11 30.70
N LYS A 568 -1.17 -38.21 30.38
CA LYS A 568 -1.76 -39.57 30.37
C LYS A 568 -1.64 -40.16 31.77
N ALA A 569 -2.77 -40.48 32.38
CA ALA A 569 -2.84 -41.29 33.59
C ALA A 569 -2.49 -42.76 33.26
N SER A 570 -1.62 -43.36 34.05
CA SER A 570 -1.43 -44.81 34.13
C SER A 570 -1.67 -45.21 35.57
N GLU A 571 -2.81 -45.84 35.85
CA GLU A 571 -3.05 -46.57 37.08
C GLU A 571 -2.18 -47.85 37.09
N LYS A 572 -1.42 -48.02 38.16
CA LYS A 572 -1.12 -49.34 38.73
C LYS A 572 -1.27 -49.22 40.24
N LEU A 573 -2.40 -49.70 40.73
CA LEU A 573 -2.54 -50.20 42.10
C LEU A 573 -2.58 -51.72 42.02
N GLY A 574 -1.90 -52.36 42.98
CA GLY A 574 -2.08 -53.78 43.27
C GLY A 574 -3.39 -54.06 44.00
#